data_AF-A0A929NT40-F1
#
_entry.id   AF-A0A929NT40-F1
#
_cell.length_a   1.000
_cell.length_b   1.000
_cell.length_c   1.000
_cell.angle_alpha   90.00
_cell.angle_beta   90.00
_cell.angle_gamma   90.00
#
_symmetry.space_group_name_H-M   'P 1'
#
loop_
_entity.id
_entity.type
_entity.pdbx_description
1 polymer ?
#
loop_
_entity_poly.entity_id
_entity_poly.type
_entity_poly.pdbx_seq_one_letter_code
_entity_poly.pdbx_strand_id
1 'polypeptide(L)'
;MSIFDWNKMDRLPRGLAPESVLKHRFGDWVSRPWLDRAAFGSLSWYFPLSRLWAAANVAEGDPDRFAAAVPFAGGDGPEGWLLDQALHGVRGARRRYIRIQDEWERVCFGGTARAPSRIVEAELERRTPGRIWMASRGLMAPLLSNDGIPPVHWQTPDPD
;
A
#
# COMPACT_ATOMS: atom_id res chain seq x y z
N MET A 1 -19.90 8.20 8.85
CA MET A 1 -20.25 8.11 7.42
C MET A 1 -19.00 7.63 6.67
N SER A 2 -18.89 6.33 6.39
CA SER A 2 -17.69 5.73 5.79
C SER A 2 -17.68 6.01 4.29
N ILE A 3 -16.79 6.88 3.81
CA ILE A 3 -16.65 7.23 2.39
C ILE A 3 -16.07 6.07 1.56
N PHE A 4 -15.58 5.01 2.21
CA PHE A 4 -15.09 3.81 1.53
C PHE A 4 -15.75 2.55 2.10
N ASP A 5 -16.69 2.00 1.34
CA ASP A 5 -17.29 0.69 1.57
C ASP A 5 -16.48 -0.38 0.82
N TRP A 6 -15.44 -0.88 1.49
CA TRP A 6 -14.48 -1.86 0.94
C TRP A 6 -15.09 -3.24 0.64
N ASN A 7 -16.32 -3.51 1.08
CA ASN A 7 -17.00 -4.79 0.82
C ASN A 7 -17.60 -4.90 -0.61
N LYS A 8 -17.64 -3.82 -1.39
CA LYS A 8 -18.28 -3.80 -2.73
C LYS A 8 -17.38 -4.21 -3.90
N MET A 9 -16.08 -4.47 -3.69
CA MET A 9 -15.15 -4.82 -4.78
C MET A 9 -15.10 -6.31 -5.17
N ASP A 10 -15.85 -7.19 -4.48
CA ASP A 10 -15.73 -8.66 -4.62
C ASP A 10 -16.66 -9.32 -5.66
N ARG A 11 -17.24 -8.56 -6.60
CA ARG A 11 -18.13 -9.14 -7.62
C ARG A 11 -17.82 -8.61 -9.03
N LEU A 12 -16.90 -9.27 -9.71
CA LEU A 12 -16.81 -9.22 -11.17
C LEU A 12 -17.12 -10.61 -11.75
N PRO A 13 -18.05 -10.73 -12.70
CA PRO A 13 -18.38 -12.01 -13.33
C PRO A 13 -17.20 -12.49 -14.19
N ARG A 14 -16.78 -13.75 -13.98
CA ARG A 14 -15.83 -14.43 -14.86
C ARG A 14 -16.57 -14.92 -16.09
N GLY A 15 -16.18 -14.41 -17.25
CA GLY A 15 -16.51 -15.01 -18.55
C GLY A 15 -17.26 -14.07 -19.48
N LEU A 16 -16.51 -13.50 -20.43
CA LEU A 16 -16.82 -13.30 -21.86
C LEU A 16 -16.22 -12.00 -22.40
N ALA A 17 -15.04 -12.09 -23.01
CA ALA A 17 -14.65 -11.29 -24.17
C ALA A 17 -13.52 -12.02 -24.94
N PRO A 18 -13.52 -12.02 -26.28
CA PRO A 18 -12.55 -12.77 -27.09
C PRO A 18 -11.15 -12.15 -26.98
N GLU A 19 -10.19 -12.94 -26.51
CA GLU A 19 -8.84 -12.50 -26.14
C GLU A 19 -7.98 -11.91 -27.27
N SER A 20 -8.39 -12.06 -28.54
CA SER A 20 -7.54 -11.72 -29.70
C SER A 20 -7.71 -10.30 -30.22
N VAL A 21 -8.90 -9.69 -30.10
CA VAL A 21 -9.16 -8.35 -30.66
C VAL A 21 -8.75 -7.22 -29.70
N LEU A 22 -8.79 -7.48 -28.39
CA LEU A 22 -8.31 -6.55 -27.36
C LEU A 22 -6.78 -6.44 -27.31
N LYS A 23 -6.04 -7.51 -27.66
CA LYS A 23 -4.57 -7.53 -27.57
C LYS A 23 -3.86 -6.59 -28.56
N HIS A 24 -4.36 -6.46 -29.79
CA HIS A 24 -3.62 -5.71 -30.82
C HIS A 24 -3.76 -4.18 -30.73
N ARG A 25 -4.94 -3.65 -30.39
CA ARG A 25 -5.14 -2.18 -30.35
C ARG A 25 -4.80 -1.54 -29.00
N PHE A 26 -4.92 -2.28 -27.89
CA PHE A 26 -4.43 -1.82 -26.59
C PHE A 26 -2.92 -2.01 -26.45
N GLY A 27 -2.36 -3.09 -26.99
CA GLY A 27 -0.90 -3.33 -26.97
C GLY A 27 -0.12 -2.17 -27.59
N ASP A 28 -0.52 -1.72 -28.78
CA ASP A 28 0.12 -0.58 -29.45
C ASP A 28 -0.10 0.75 -28.72
N TRP A 29 -1.20 0.91 -27.97
CA TRP A 29 -1.48 2.14 -27.25
C TRP A 29 -0.70 2.24 -25.93
N VAL A 30 -0.54 1.10 -25.23
CA VAL A 30 0.28 0.94 -24.02
C VAL A 30 1.78 1.02 -24.35
N SER A 31 2.18 0.65 -25.57
CA SER A 31 3.58 0.73 -26.01
C SER A 31 4.05 2.16 -26.36
N ARG A 32 3.20 3.17 -26.17
CA ARG A 32 3.51 4.55 -26.59
C ARG A 32 4.24 5.33 -25.49
N PRO A 33 5.13 6.27 -25.83
CA PRO A 33 5.93 7.06 -24.88
C PRO A 33 5.12 7.90 -23.87
N TRP A 34 3.82 8.13 -24.13
CA TRP A 34 2.96 8.81 -23.17
C TRP A 34 2.77 7.95 -21.91
N LEU A 35 2.78 6.62 -22.02
CA LEU A 35 2.65 5.72 -20.88
C LEU A 35 3.88 5.83 -20.00
N ASP A 36 5.08 5.83 -20.58
CA ASP A 36 6.32 6.03 -19.83
C ASP A 36 6.30 7.40 -19.13
N ARG A 37 5.90 8.46 -19.84
CA ARG A 37 5.79 9.80 -19.25
C ARG A 37 4.76 9.86 -18.13
N ALA A 38 3.63 9.18 -18.27
CA ALA A 38 2.62 9.05 -17.21
C ALA A 38 3.12 8.21 -16.03
N ALA A 39 3.86 7.13 -16.29
CA ALA A 39 4.47 6.28 -15.28
C ALA A 39 5.51 7.07 -14.47
N PHE A 40 6.46 7.74 -15.13
CA PHE A 40 7.43 8.62 -14.46
C PHE A 40 6.76 9.78 -13.74
N GLY A 41 5.73 10.38 -14.34
CA GLY A 41 4.89 11.39 -13.69
C GLY A 41 4.19 10.87 -12.44
N SER A 42 3.86 9.57 -12.40
CA SER A 42 3.24 8.96 -11.22
C SER A 42 4.22 8.72 -10.06
N LEU A 43 5.50 8.50 -10.39
CA LEU A 43 6.55 8.27 -9.40
C LEU A 43 6.82 9.50 -8.53
N SER A 44 6.62 10.71 -9.06
CA SER A 44 6.85 11.96 -8.32
C SER A 44 5.98 12.09 -7.07
N TRP A 45 4.75 11.56 -7.09
CA TRP A 45 3.87 11.53 -5.92
C TRP A 45 3.86 10.16 -5.23
N TYR A 46 4.06 9.06 -5.97
CA TYR A 46 4.02 7.71 -5.40
C TYR A 46 5.17 7.44 -4.42
N PHE A 47 6.39 7.92 -4.70
CA PHE A 47 7.53 7.70 -3.80
C PHE A 47 7.41 8.47 -2.47
N PRO A 48 7.11 9.78 -2.44
CA PRO A 48 6.85 10.49 -1.20
C PRO A 48 5.71 9.86 -0.38
N LEU A 49 4.63 9.47 -1.05
CA LEU A 49 3.51 8.79 -0.41
C LEU A 49 3.92 7.45 0.22
N SER A 50 4.75 6.68 -0.49
CA SER A 50 5.31 5.42 0.02
C SER A 50 6.24 5.64 1.21
N ARG A 51 6.99 6.74 1.22
CA ARG A 51 7.86 7.13 2.34
C ARG A 51 7.06 7.53 3.58
N LEU A 52 6.00 8.33 3.43
CA LEU A 52 5.08 8.64 4.54
C LEU A 52 4.47 7.37 5.12
N TRP A 53 4.02 6.47 4.26
CA TRP A 53 3.45 5.20 4.69
C TRP A 53 4.49 4.33 5.42
N ALA A 54 5.74 4.29 4.97
CA ALA A 54 6.82 3.60 5.68
C ALA A 54 7.07 4.20 7.07
N ALA A 55 7.15 5.54 7.18
CA ALA A 55 7.27 6.23 8.46
C ALA A 55 6.09 5.92 9.40
N ALA A 56 4.86 5.87 8.88
CA ALA A 56 3.67 5.49 9.64
C ALA A 56 3.73 4.05 10.19
N ASN A 57 4.32 3.11 9.44
CA ASN A 57 4.52 1.75 9.92
C ASN A 57 5.56 1.67 11.05
N VAL A 58 6.63 2.47 10.99
CA VAL A 58 7.65 2.57 12.05
C VAL A 58 7.11 3.28 13.30
N ALA A 59 6.28 4.29 13.10
CA ALA A 59 5.69 5.08 14.17
C ALA A 59 4.65 4.31 15.00
N GLU A 60 4.06 3.24 14.46
CA GLU A 60 3.02 2.45 15.13
C GLU A 60 1.86 3.26 15.71
N GLY A 61 1.53 4.34 15.00
CA GLY A 61 0.46 5.27 15.31
C GLY A 61 0.76 6.28 16.41
N ASP A 62 2.04 6.50 16.71
CA ASP A 62 2.54 7.58 17.56
C ASP A 62 2.96 8.78 16.66
N PRO A 63 2.29 9.94 16.76
CA PRO A 63 2.62 11.13 15.97
C PRO A 63 4.04 11.65 16.18
N ASP A 64 4.59 11.55 17.40
CA ASP A 64 5.92 12.06 17.70
C ASP A 64 7.00 11.19 17.04
N ARG A 65 6.81 9.87 17.10
CA ARG A 65 7.68 8.93 16.36
C ARG A 65 7.58 9.11 14.85
N PHE A 66 6.41 9.49 14.35
CA PHE A 66 6.22 9.79 12.94
C PHE A 66 7.02 11.03 12.53
N ALA A 67 6.90 12.13 13.28
CA ALA A 67 7.65 13.37 13.04
C ALA A 67 9.17 13.18 13.15
N ALA A 68 9.63 12.26 13.99
CA ALA A 68 11.04 11.88 14.08
C ALA A 68 11.53 11.06 12.86
N ALA A 69 10.66 10.29 12.21
CA ALA A 69 11.03 9.39 11.11
C ALA A 69 11.01 10.04 9.73
N VAL A 70 10.24 11.11 9.56
CA VAL A 70 10.14 11.85 8.29
C VAL A 70 10.01 13.35 8.58
N PRO A 71 10.71 14.23 7.85
CA PRO A 71 10.52 15.66 7.97
C PRO A 71 9.08 16.00 7.55
N PHE A 72 8.21 16.13 8.52
CA PHE A 72 6.81 16.46 8.34
C PHE A 72 6.52 17.72 9.16
N ALA A 73 6.20 18.81 8.47
CA ALA A 73 5.89 20.10 9.08
C ALA A 73 4.42 20.19 9.54
N GLY A 74 3.88 19.11 10.11
CA GLY A 74 2.51 19.09 10.60
C GLY A 74 2.33 19.97 11.82
N GLY A 75 1.34 20.85 11.78
CA GLY A 75 1.01 21.78 12.87
C GLY A 75 -0.20 21.37 13.72
N ASP A 76 -0.35 22.04 14.86
CA ASP A 76 -1.55 21.98 15.70
C ASP A 76 -2.76 22.49 14.90
N GLY A 77 -3.61 21.57 14.40
CA GLY A 77 -4.73 21.91 13.53
C GLY A 77 -5.36 20.72 12.80
N PRO A 78 -6.11 20.96 11.70
CA PRO A 78 -6.76 19.90 10.90
C PRO A 78 -5.79 18.83 10.38
N GLU A 79 -4.54 19.21 10.11
CA GLU A 79 -3.48 18.32 9.66
C GLU A 79 -3.08 17.31 10.74
N GLY A 80 -3.03 17.72 12.02
CA GLY A 80 -2.78 16.81 13.14
C GLY A 80 -3.88 15.77 13.31
N TRP A 81 -5.15 16.16 13.16
CA TRP A 81 -6.27 15.21 13.18
C TRP A 81 -6.21 14.23 11.99
N LEU A 82 -5.92 14.73 10.78
CA LEU A 82 -5.74 13.88 9.60
C LEU A 82 -4.59 12.90 9.78
N LEU A 83 -3.46 13.36 10.35
CA LEU A 83 -2.32 12.52 10.67
C LEU A 83 -2.73 11.42 11.64
N ASP A 84 -3.39 11.75 12.74
CA ASP A 84 -3.85 10.76 13.72
C ASP A 84 -4.76 9.70 13.10
N GLN A 85 -5.72 10.11 12.26
CA GLN A 85 -6.61 9.17 11.56
C GLN A 85 -5.84 8.28 10.56
N ALA A 86 -4.91 8.86 9.81
CA ALA A 86 -4.10 8.11 8.85
C ALA A 86 -3.19 7.08 9.56
N LEU A 87 -2.56 7.48 10.66
CA LEU A 87 -1.75 6.64 11.53
C LEU A 87 -2.55 5.48 12.13
N HIS A 88 -3.75 5.77 12.66
CA HIS A 88 -4.67 4.76 13.17
C HIS A 88 -5.08 3.76 12.08
N GLY A 89 -5.41 4.26 10.88
CA GLY A 89 -5.79 3.43 9.73
C GLY A 89 -4.67 2.50 9.27
N VAL A 90 -3.44 3.01 9.10
CA VAL A 90 -2.27 2.21 8.72
C VAL A 90 -1.96 1.16 9.79
N ARG A 91 -1.97 1.53 11.07
CA ARG A 91 -1.76 0.58 12.18
C ARG A 91 -2.81 -0.51 12.21
N GLY A 92 -4.09 -0.16 12.03
CA GLY A 92 -5.19 -1.12 11.96
C GLY A 92 -5.02 -2.11 10.81
N ALA A 93 -4.70 -1.61 9.61
CA ALA A 93 -4.46 -2.45 8.43
C ALA A 93 -3.25 -3.38 8.64
N ARG A 94 -2.14 -2.87 9.20
CA ARG A 94 -0.94 -3.66 9.50
C ARG A 94 -1.23 -4.75 10.54
N ARG A 95 -1.88 -4.43 11.65
CA ARG A 95 -2.25 -5.40 12.70
C ARG A 95 -3.15 -6.51 12.14
N ARG A 96 -4.12 -6.15 11.30
CA ARG A 96 -4.98 -7.13 10.64
C ARG A 96 -4.18 -8.05 9.71
N TYR A 97 -3.25 -7.49 8.93
CA TYR A 97 -2.37 -8.27 8.06
C TYR A 97 -1.49 -9.22 8.87
N ILE A 98 -0.78 -8.74 9.90
CA ILE A 98 0.10 -9.56 10.75
C ILE A 98 -0.68 -10.72 11.37
N ARG A 99 -1.85 -10.48 11.96
CA ARG A 99 -2.67 -11.55 12.54
C ARG A 99 -3.02 -12.67 11.54
N ILE A 100 -3.34 -12.30 10.30
CA ILE A 100 -3.69 -13.26 9.25
C ILE A 100 -2.42 -13.93 8.69
N GLN A 101 -1.31 -13.20 8.63
CA GLN A 101 0.01 -13.72 8.27
C GLN A 101 0.46 -14.80 9.27
N ASP A 102 0.31 -14.55 10.58
CA ASP A 102 0.65 -15.52 11.63
C ASP A 102 -0.19 -16.79 11.51
N GLU A 103 -1.50 -16.65 11.25
CA GLU A 103 -2.37 -17.81 11.03
C GLU A 103 -1.99 -18.58 9.76
N TRP A 104 -1.72 -17.88 8.66
CA TRP A 104 -1.24 -18.48 7.43
C TRP A 104 0.07 -19.24 7.64
N GLU A 105 1.01 -18.68 8.39
CA GLU A 105 2.30 -19.30 8.71
C GLU A 105 2.10 -20.57 9.53
N ARG A 106 1.20 -20.54 10.53
CA ARG A 106 0.82 -21.74 11.30
C ARG A 106 0.20 -22.83 10.40
N VAL A 107 -0.68 -22.47 9.47
CA VAL A 107 -1.34 -23.43 8.57
C VAL A 107 -0.33 -24.06 7.61
N CYS A 108 0.57 -23.26 7.06
CA CYS A 108 1.51 -23.70 6.03
C CYS A 108 2.75 -24.41 6.60
N PHE A 109 3.22 -24.00 7.79
CA PHE A 109 4.51 -24.41 8.34
C PHE A 109 4.46 -24.95 9.79
N GLY A 110 3.28 -25.04 10.41
CA GLY A 110 3.12 -25.49 11.81
C GLY A 110 3.32 -26.99 12.08
N GLY A 111 4.00 -27.72 11.19
CA GLY A 111 4.42 -29.12 11.39
C GLY A 111 3.30 -30.18 11.42
N THR A 112 2.03 -29.78 11.36
CA THR A 112 0.89 -30.71 11.30
C THR A 112 0.47 -30.91 9.85
N ALA A 113 0.27 -32.16 9.40
CA ALA A 113 -0.27 -32.42 8.07
C ALA A 113 -1.65 -31.75 7.91
N ARG A 114 -1.82 -30.99 6.82
CA ARG A 114 -3.08 -30.32 6.46
C ARG A 114 -3.53 -30.75 5.08
N ALA A 115 -4.84 -30.73 4.87
CA ALA A 115 -5.40 -30.92 3.53
C ALA A 115 -4.91 -29.79 2.60
N PRO A 116 -4.54 -30.10 1.34
CA PRO A 116 -4.10 -29.08 0.38
C PRO A 116 -5.10 -27.93 0.19
N SER A 117 -6.41 -28.21 0.29
CA SER A 117 -7.46 -27.19 0.21
C SER A 117 -7.32 -26.12 1.29
N ARG A 118 -6.97 -26.50 2.53
CA ARG A 118 -6.80 -25.54 3.63
C ARG A 118 -5.61 -24.61 3.42
N ILE A 119 -4.53 -25.10 2.80
CA ILE A 119 -3.36 -24.28 2.45
C ILE A 119 -3.76 -23.22 1.41
N VAL A 120 -4.53 -23.61 0.40
CA VAL A 120 -5.03 -22.69 -0.64
C VAL A 120 -5.96 -21.64 -0.03
N GLU A 121 -6.90 -22.04 0.83
CA GLU A 121 -7.80 -21.11 1.53
C GLU A 121 -7.03 -20.09 2.36
N ALA A 122 -6.05 -20.53 3.16
CA ALA A 122 -5.24 -19.64 3.97
C ALA A 122 -4.47 -18.61 3.12
N GLU A 123 -3.94 -19.01 1.96
CA GLU A 123 -3.28 -18.07 1.03
C GLU A 123 -4.28 -17.06 0.45
N LEU A 124 -5.51 -17.47 0.12
CA LEU A 124 -6.55 -16.54 -0.33
C LEU A 124 -6.97 -15.57 0.78
N GLU A 125 -7.14 -16.07 2.01
CA GLU A 125 -7.46 -15.27 3.20
C GLU A 125 -6.41 -14.18 3.48
N ARG A 126 -5.12 -14.48 3.23
CA ARG A 126 -3.99 -13.57 3.44
C ARG A 126 -3.88 -12.44 2.42
N ARG A 127 -4.27 -12.69 1.17
CA ARG A 127 -4.11 -11.72 0.06
C ARG A 127 -4.88 -10.42 0.29
N THR A 128 -6.13 -10.50 0.78
CA THR A 128 -6.98 -9.33 0.96
C THR A 128 -6.43 -8.37 2.03
N PRO A 129 -6.10 -8.81 3.26
CA PRO A 129 -5.42 -7.98 4.25
C PRO A 129 -4.09 -7.40 3.75
N GLY A 130 -3.30 -8.17 2.99
CA GLY A 130 -2.05 -7.68 2.41
C GLY A 130 -2.26 -6.53 1.43
N ARG A 131 -3.24 -6.65 0.52
CA ARG A 131 -3.63 -5.58 -0.39
C ARG A 131 -4.15 -4.35 0.35
N ILE A 132 -4.98 -4.54 1.38
CA ILE A 132 -5.50 -3.43 2.19
C ILE A 132 -4.37 -2.71 2.91
N TRP A 133 -3.40 -3.44 3.48
CA TRP A 133 -2.24 -2.82 4.12
C TRP A 133 -1.38 -2.04 3.13
N MET A 134 -1.10 -2.58 1.93
CA MET A 134 -0.40 -1.83 0.88
C MET A 134 -1.20 -0.59 0.42
N ALA A 135 -2.51 -0.74 0.23
CA ALA A 135 -3.41 0.34 -0.21
C ALA A 135 -3.61 1.42 0.86
N SER A 136 -3.40 1.11 2.15
CA SER A 136 -3.49 2.09 3.25
C SER A 136 -2.49 3.25 3.09
N ARG A 137 -1.51 3.12 2.20
CA ARG A 137 -0.67 4.23 1.73
C ARG A 137 -1.48 5.42 1.22
N GLY A 138 -2.64 5.19 0.59
CA GLY A 138 -3.52 6.27 0.14
C GLY A 138 -4.05 7.17 1.28
N LEU A 139 -4.05 6.69 2.53
CA LEU A 139 -4.41 7.50 3.69
C LEU A 139 -3.40 8.64 3.94
N MET A 140 -2.18 8.54 3.42
CA MET A 140 -1.16 9.57 3.52
C MET A 140 -1.31 10.67 2.46
N ALA A 141 -2.21 10.52 1.49
CA ALA A 141 -2.34 11.44 0.37
C ALA A 141 -2.72 12.88 0.79
N PRO A 142 -3.61 13.10 1.77
CA PRO A 142 -3.90 14.44 2.28
C PRO A 142 -2.71 15.13 2.96
N LEU A 143 -1.69 14.37 3.36
CA LEU A 143 -0.49 14.85 4.04
C LEU A 143 0.68 15.08 3.07
N LEU A 144 0.46 14.83 1.78
CA LEU A 144 1.45 15.05 0.73
C LEU A 144 1.61 16.56 0.51
N SER A 145 2.74 17.12 0.92
CA SER A 145 3.13 18.48 0.54
C SER A 145 3.96 18.45 -0.74
N ASN A 146 3.71 19.42 -1.64
CA ASN A 146 4.51 19.59 -2.87
C ASN A 146 5.98 19.91 -2.58
N ASP A 147 6.30 20.44 -1.39
CA ASP A 147 7.64 20.90 -1.03
C ASP A 147 8.35 19.99 0.00
N GLY A 148 7.67 18.97 0.54
CA GLY A 148 7.96 18.53 1.92
C GLY A 148 8.74 17.24 2.13
N ILE A 149 8.91 16.37 1.12
CA ILE A 149 9.53 15.06 1.35
C ILE A 149 10.68 14.84 0.38
N PRO A 150 11.93 15.04 0.84
CA PRO A 150 13.07 14.83 -0.03
C PRO A 150 13.13 13.36 -0.45
N PRO A 151 13.47 13.09 -1.73
CA PRO A 151 13.72 11.75 -2.19
C PRO A 151 14.77 11.07 -1.31
N VAL A 152 14.62 9.76 -1.12
CA VAL A 152 15.64 8.98 -0.42
C VAL A 152 16.90 8.96 -1.29
N HIS A 153 17.99 9.50 -0.76
CA HIS A 153 19.31 9.33 -1.34
C HIS A 153 20.05 8.27 -0.55
N TRP A 154 20.59 7.27 -1.24
CA TRP A 154 21.53 6.33 -0.62
C TRP A 154 22.82 7.10 -0.34
N GLN A 155 23.27 7.10 0.91
CA GLN A 155 24.65 7.45 1.22
C GLN A 155 25.53 6.36 0.62
N THR A 156 26.06 6.64 -0.57
CA THR A 156 27.10 5.80 -1.16
C THR A 156 28.40 6.28 -0.54
N PRO A 157 29.21 5.41 0.09
CA PRO A 157 30.55 5.80 0.51
C PRO A 157 31.29 6.35 -0.70
N ASP A 158 31.97 7.49 -0.54
CA ASP A 158 32.92 7.92 -1.57
C ASP A 158 33.99 6.82 -1.69
N PRO A 159 34.35 6.41 -2.92
CA PRO A 159 35.47 5.49 -3.10
C PRO A 159 36.76 6.20 -2.67
N ASP A 160 37.51 5.54 -1.78
CA ASP A 160 38.87 5.96 -1.38
C ASP A 160 39.82 6.07 -2.59
#